data_AF-A0A842LN70-F1
#
_entry.id   AF-A0A842LN70-F1
#
_cell.length_a   1.000
_cell.length_b   1.000
_cell.length_c   1.000
_cell.angle_alpha   90.00
_cell.angle_beta   90.00
_cell.angle_gamma   90.00
#
_symmetry.space_group_name_H-M   'P 1'
#
loop_
_entity.id
_entity.type
_entity.pdbx_description
1 polymer ?
#
loop_
_entity_poly.entity_id
_entity_poly.type
_entity_poly.pdbx_seq_one_letter_code
_entity_poly.pdbx_strand_id
1 'polypeptide(L)' 'MEFIFAFLLLIGSVAAVLYVDPIDKILMLTIASGGLIGFIAFMKMLDVAIASSILIPISTIILLIGLIRLKEVKGDVQ' A
#
# COMPACT_ATOMS: atom_id res chain seq x y z
N MET A 1 9.20 11.24 -16.89
CA MET A 1 9.20 10.94 -15.44
C MET A 1 7.79 10.93 -14.86
N GLU A 2 6.91 11.86 -15.21
CA GLU A 2 5.52 11.91 -14.69
C GLU A 2 4.73 10.60 -14.81
N PHE A 3 4.78 9.96 -15.98
CA PHE A 3 3.99 8.74 -16.22
C PHE A 3 4.39 7.56 -15.34
N ILE A 4 5.64 7.52 -14.85
CA ILE A 4 6.14 6.37 -14.06
C ILE A 4 5.33 6.21 -12.77
N PHE A 5 5.00 7.32 -12.10
CA PHE A 5 4.23 7.31 -10.86
C PHE A 5 2.77 6.90 -11.11
N ALA A 6 2.18 7.36 -12.21
CA ALA A 6 0.84 6.97 -12.62
C ALA A 6 0.76 5.47 -12.97
N PHE A 7 1.76 4.95 -13.70
CA PHE A 7 1.86 3.52 -14.00
C PHE A 7 2.05 2.69 -12.72
N LEU A 8 2.90 3.13 -11.80
CA LEU A 8 3.15 2.42 -10.55
C LEU A 8 1.88 2.37 -9.67
N LEU A 9 1.14 3.48 -9.62
CA LEU A 9 -0.14 3.55 -8.92
C LEU A 9 -1.16 2.60 -9.56
N LEU A 10 -1.32 2.64 -10.89
CA LEU A 10 -2.23 1.74 -11.59
C LEU A 10 -1.87 0.27 -11.42
N ILE A 11 -0.60 -0.10 -11.55
CA ILE A 11 -0.13 -1.49 -11.39
C ILE A 11 -0.41 -1.96 -9.97
N GLY A 12 -0.06 -1.17 -8.95
CA GLY A 12 -0.33 -1.51 -7.55
C GLY A 12 -1.83 -1.66 -7.27
N SER A 13 -2.67 -0.78 -7.82
CA SER A 13 -4.13 -0.86 -7.66
C SER A 13 -4.72 -2.08 -8.35
N VAL A 14 -4.33 -2.36 -9.60
CA VAL A 14 -4.80 -3.54 -10.34
C VAL A 14 -4.35 -4.82 -9.64
N ALA A 15 -3.08 -4.88 -9.21
CA ALA A 15 -2.56 -6.03 -8.47
C ALA A 15 -3.35 -6.25 -7.17
N ALA A 16 -3.61 -5.19 -6.39
CA ALA A 16 -4.39 -5.31 -5.15
C ALA A 16 -5.80 -5.89 -5.36
N VAL A 17 -6.40 -5.69 -6.53
CA VAL A 17 -7.69 -6.32 -6.87
C VAL A 17 -7.51 -7.79 -7.25
N LEU A 18 -6.48 -8.10 -8.04
CA LEU A 18 -6.25 -9.45 -8.60
C LEU A 18 -5.78 -10.49 -7.58
N TYR A 19 -5.01 -10.11 -6.56
CA TYR A 19 -4.54 -11.06 -5.55
C TYR A 19 -5.71 -11.60 -4.72
N VAL A 20 -5.77 -12.92 -4.53
CA VAL A 20 -6.80 -13.58 -3.70
C VAL A 20 -6.46 -13.44 -2.23
N ASP A 21 -5.19 -13.62 -1.88
CA ASP A 21 -4.73 -13.58 -0.51
C ASP A 21 -4.79 -12.16 0.08
N PRO A 22 -5.44 -11.98 1.24
CA PRO A 22 -5.62 -10.66 1.82
C PRO A 22 -4.31 -10.00 2.24
N ILE A 23 -3.29 -10.78 2.61
CA ILE A 23 -1.93 -10.26 2.90
C ILE A 23 -1.35 -9.60 1.64
N ASP A 24 -1.41 -10.30 0.52
CA ASP A 24 -0.85 -9.83 -0.74
C ASP A 24 -1.60 -8.60 -1.27
N LYS A 25 -2.93 -8.54 -1.07
CA LYS A 25 -3.73 -7.34 -1.37
C LYS A 25 -3.21 -6.10 -0.63
N ILE A 26 -2.88 -6.25 0.66
CA ILE A 26 -2.39 -5.15 1.50
C ILE A 26 -1.00 -4.70 1.04
N LEU A 27 -0.12 -5.65 0.71
CA LEU A 27 1.21 -5.32 0.19
C LEU A 27 1.14 -4.58 -1.15
N MET A 28 0.25 -5.00 -2.04
CA MET A 28 0.02 -4.32 -3.32
C MET A 28 -0.56 -2.90 -3.13
N LEU A 29 -1.37 -2.69 -2.10
CA LEU A 29 -1.84 -1.35 -1.72
C LEU A 29 -0.68 -0.44 -1.29
N THR A 30 0.33 -0.97 -0.58
CA THR A 30 1.55 -0.23 -0.24
C THR A 30 2.33 0.17 -1.49
N ILE A 31 2.43 -0.72 -2.49
CA ILE A 31 3.08 -0.40 -3.78
C ILE A 31 2.33 0.71 -4.52
N ALA A 32 0.99 0.61 -4.60
CA ALA A 32 0.15 1.66 -5.20
C ALA A 32 0.37 3.02 -4.52
N SER A 33 0.46 2.99 -3.18
CA SER A 33 0.70 4.16 -2.36
C SER A 33 2.11 4.75 -2.58
N GLY A 34 3.10 3.94 -2.92
CA GLY A 34 4.42 4.42 -3.37
C GLY A 34 4.36 5.24 -4.65
N GLY A 35 3.54 4.82 -5.61
CA GLY A 35 3.23 5.60 -6.82
C GLY A 35 2.56 6.95 -6.47
N LEU A 36 1.62 6.93 -5.52
CA LEU A 36 0.97 8.14 -5.02
C LEU A 36 1.94 9.10 -4.32
N ILE A 37 2.81 8.60 -3.43
CA ILE A 37 3.83 9.43 -2.76
C ILE A 37 4.77 10.07 -3.79
N GLY A 38 5.23 9.29 -4.78
CA GLY A 38 6.06 9.81 -5.87
C GLY A 38 5.38 10.93 -6.66
N PHE A 39 4.07 10.79 -6.91
CA PHE A 39 3.27 11.84 -7.54
C PHE A 39 3.11 13.10 -6.66
N ILE A 40 2.86 12.93 -5.36
CA ILE A 40 2.76 14.06 -4.40
C ILE A 40 4.09 14.83 -4.33
N ALA A 41 5.21 14.11 -4.29
CA ALA A 41 6.54 14.72 -4.32
C ALA A 41 6.79 15.48 -5.63
N PHE A 42 6.33 14.94 -6.76
CA PHE A 42 6.39 15.61 -8.06
C PHE A 42 5.58 16.92 -8.10
N MET A 43 4.42 16.96 -7.43
CA MET A 43 3.58 18.16 -7.27
C MET A 43 4.14 19.22 -6.31
N LYS A 44 5.39 19.05 -5.83
CA LYS A 44 6.07 19.95 -4.87
C LYS A 44 5.37 20.07 -3.50
N MET A 45 4.53 19.10 -3.15
CA MET A 45 3.87 19.01 -1.84
C MET A 45 4.71 18.19 -0.87
N LEU A 46 5.93 18.66 -0.58
CA LEU A 46 6.96 17.87 0.11
C LEU A 46 6.55 17.48 1.54
N ASP A 47 5.85 18.36 2.26
CA ASP A 47 5.38 18.08 3.62
C ASP A 47 4.41 16.89 3.65
N VAL A 48 3.52 16.82 2.66
CA VAL A 48 2.57 15.72 2.49
C VAL A 48 3.28 14.45 2.05
N ALA A 49 4.28 14.55 1.17
CA ALA A 49 5.09 13.40 0.75
C ALA A 49 5.86 12.78 1.93
N ILE A 50 6.47 13.61 2.78
CA ILE A 50 7.19 13.17 3.98
C ILE A 50 6.22 12.51 4.96
N ALA A 51 5.11 13.19 5.30
CA ALA A 51 4.12 12.63 6.22
C ALA A 51 3.55 11.29 5.73
N SER A 52 3.18 11.22 4.44
CA SER A 52 2.63 10.00 3.84
C SER A 52 3.66 8.86 3.77
N SER A 53 4.94 9.14 3.47
CA SER A 53 6.00 8.13 3.45
C SER A 53 6.24 7.43 4.79
N ILE A 54 5.89 8.08 5.91
CA ILE A 54 5.98 7.53 7.26
C ILE A 54 4.67 6.84 7.64
N LEU A 55 3.53 7.48 7.37
CA LEU A 55 2.22 6.98 7.79
C LEU A 55 1.79 5.71 7.04
N ILE A 56 2.08 5.62 5.75
CA ILE A 56 1.72 4.47 4.92
C ILE A 56 2.36 3.16 5.40
N PRO A 57 3.68 3.07 5.64
CA PRO A 57 4.27 1.83 6.17
C PRO A 57 3.78 1.50 7.58
N ILE A 58 3.58 2.50 8.45
CA ILE A 58 3.01 2.28 9.78
C ILE A 58 1.59 1.68 9.67
N SER A 59 0.74 2.28 8.83
CA SER A 59 -0.62 1.79 8.57
C SER A 59 -0.60 0.37 8.00
N THR A 60 0.32 0.08 7.08
CA THR A 60 0.50 -1.26 6.49
C THR A 60 0.84 -2.29 7.57
N ILE A 61 1.77 -1.97 8.48
CA ILE A 61 2.17 -2.86 9.58
C ILE A 61 0.97 -3.13 10.50
N ILE A 62 0.24 -2.08 10.91
CA ILE A 62 -0.94 -2.22 11.78
C ILE A 62 -1.99 -3.13 11.12
N LEU A 63 -2.24 -2.93 9.82
CA LEU A 63 -3.25 -3.65 9.08
C LEU A 63 -2.84 -5.11 8.85
N LEU A 64 -1.55 -5.38 8.60
CA LEU A 64 -1.00 -6.75 8.57
C LEU A 64 -1.15 -7.46 9.92
N ILE A 65 -0.79 -6.80 11.03
CA ILE A 65 -0.97 -7.38 12.37
C ILE A 65 -2.45 -7.71 12.61
N GLY A 66 -3.35 -6.75 12.34
CA GLY A 66 -4.79 -6.95 12.51
C GLY A 66 -5.31 -8.12 11.66
N LEU A 67 -4.84 -8.24 10.42
CA LEU A 67 -5.22 -9.33 9.53
C LEU A 67 -4.70 -10.69 10.02
N ILE A 68 -3.44 -10.77 10.46
CA ILE A 68 -2.86 -12.01 11.00
C ILE A 68 -3.66 -12.45 12.22
N ARG A 69 -3.94 -11.53 13.16
CA ARG A 69 -4.76 -11.83 14.35
C ARG A 69 -6.17 -12.29 13.97
N LEU A 70 -6.79 -11.67 12.97
CA LEU A 70 -8.11 -12.09 12.50
C LEU A 70 -8.08 -13.50 11.90
N LYS A 71 -7.06 -13.81 11.09
CA LYS A 71 -6.87 -15.16 10.54
C LYS A 71 -6.64 -16.19 11.66
N GLU A 72 -5.85 -15.87 12.68
CA GLU A 72 -5.61 -16.74 13.85
C GLU A 72 -6.93 -17.08 14.55
N VAL A 73 -7.76 -16.07 14.85
CA VAL A 73 -9.07 -16.25 15.52
C VAL A 73 -10.04 -17.05 14.66
N LYS A 74 -9.99 -16.86 13.32
CA LYS A 74 -10.87 -17.55 12.38
C LYS A 74 -10.45 -19.01 12.11
N GLY A 75 -9.30 -19.45 12.64
CA GLY A 75 -8.76 -20.78 12.40
C GLY A 75 -8.22 -21.00 10.99
N ASP A 76 -8.00 -19.91 10.23
CA ASP A 76 -7.49 -19.91 8.86
C ASP A 76 -5.94 -19.88 8.80
N VAL A 77 -5.28 -20.05 9.96
CA VAL A 77 -3.82 -20.16 10.07
C VAL A 77 -3.47 -21.64 10.11
N GLN A 78 -3.10 -22.19 8.95
CA GLN A 78 -2.32 -23.42 8.84
C GLN A 78 -0.83 -23.08 8.91
#